data_AF-A0A1P8WP74-F1
#
_entry.id   AF-A0A1P8WP74-F1
#
_cell.length_a   1.000
_cell.length_b   1.000
_cell.length_c   1.000
_cell.angle_alpha   90.00
_cell.angle_beta   90.00
_cell.angle_gamma   90.00
#
_symmetry.space_group_name_H-M   'P 1'
#
loop_
_entity.id
_entity.type
_entity.pdbx_description
1 polymer ?
#
loop_
_entity_poly.entity_id
_entity_poly.type
_entity_poly.pdbx_seq_one_letter_code
_entity_poly.pdbx_strand_id
1 'polypeptide(L)'
;MNDQTKLTGHLELQHESSGLRHYLDGQPVHAGSLIEVFTESTGWTPARYEWSFLESRPATAWISDEEIVDLDPDMPVRWPRPAIE
;
A
#
# COMPACT_ATOMS: atom_id res chain seq x y z
N MET A 1 3.38 16.62 22.69
CA MET A 1 3.68 16.70 21.24
C MET A 1 3.07 15.46 20.62
N ASN A 2 2.06 15.64 19.76
CA ASN A 2 1.26 14.55 19.21
C ASN A 2 2.07 13.79 18.16
N ASP A 3 2.33 12.50 18.42
CA ASP A 3 3.08 11.58 17.58
C ASP A 3 2.18 11.00 16.45
N GLN A 4 1.46 11.87 15.74
CA GLN A 4 0.55 11.48 14.65
C GLN A 4 1.23 11.40 13.28
N THR A 5 2.51 11.76 13.19
CA THR A 5 3.32 11.74 11.95
C THR A 5 4.03 10.40 11.68
N LYS A 6 3.86 9.38 12.53
CA LYS A 6 4.56 8.08 12.44
C LYS A 6 3.71 6.89 11.98
N LEU A 7 2.58 7.14 11.31
CA LEU A 7 1.63 6.08 10.89
C LEU A 7 1.48 5.98 9.37
N THR A 8 2.45 6.50 8.62
CA THR A 8 2.60 6.27 7.19
C THR A 8 3.58 5.13 7.02
N GLY A 9 3.09 3.98 6.59
CA GLY A 9 3.96 2.93 6.10
C GLY A 9 4.45 3.29 4.69
N HIS A 10 5.66 2.84 4.37
CA HIS A 10 6.27 3.05 3.06
C HIS A 10 6.25 1.73 2.29
N LEU A 11 5.84 1.78 1.03
CA LEU A 11 5.89 0.63 0.14
C LEU A 11 7.24 0.60 -0.58
N GLU A 12 8.05 -0.38 -0.24
CA GLU A 12 9.40 -0.55 -0.79
C GLU A 12 9.46 -1.70 -1.77
N LEU A 13 10.01 -1.47 -2.96
CA LEU A 13 10.32 -2.54 -3.90
C LEU A 13 11.74 -3.05 -3.64
N GLN A 14 11.87 -4.35 -3.35
CA GLN A 14 13.16 -5.00 -3.11
C GLN A 14 13.45 -6.10 -4.14
N HIS A 15 14.73 -6.31 -4.43
CA HIS A 15 15.23 -7.42 -5.25
C HIS A 15 15.57 -8.62 -4.35
N GLU A 16 14.88 -9.74 -4.55
CA GLU A 16 15.15 -11.03 -3.93
C GLU A 16 15.78 -12.01 -4.93
N SER A 17 16.32 -13.12 -4.42
CA SER A 17 16.78 -14.22 -5.28
C SER A 17 15.68 -14.81 -6.16
N SER A 18 14.40 -14.66 -5.77
CA SER A 18 13.23 -15.14 -6.51
C SER A 18 12.57 -14.08 -7.42
N GLY A 19 13.11 -12.87 -7.48
CA GLY A 19 12.54 -11.76 -8.26
C GLY A 19 12.25 -10.53 -7.40
N LEU A 20 11.35 -9.67 -7.86
CA LEU A 20 10.95 -8.48 -7.13
C LEU A 20 9.90 -8.78 -6.07
N ARG A 21 9.85 -7.96 -5.01
CA ARG A 21 8.75 -8.00 -4.04
C ARG A 21 8.58 -6.64 -3.37
N HIS A 22 7.32 -6.25 -3.17
CA HIS A 22 7.00 -5.10 -2.34
C HIS A 22 6.91 -5.45 -0.86
N TYR A 23 7.38 -4.53 -0.03
CA TYR A 23 7.35 -4.60 1.43
C TYR A 23 6.66 -3.37 1.98
N LEU A 24 5.78 -3.55 2.97
CA LEU A 24 5.10 -2.48 3.70
C LEU A 24 5.46 -2.62 5.18
N ASP A 25 6.12 -1.60 5.72
CA ASP A 25 6.65 -1.61 7.09
C ASP A 25 7.55 -2.83 7.37
N GLY A 26 8.37 -3.20 6.38
CA GLY A 26 9.28 -4.33 6.45
C GLY A 26 8.60 -5.71 6.35
N GLN A 27 7.29 -5.76 6.10
CA GLN A 27 6.56 -7.01 5.87
C GLN A 27 6.22 -7.20 4.39
N PRO A 28 6.37 -8.41 3.82
CA PRO A 28 6.07 -8.64 2.41
C PRO A 28 4.57 -8.43 2.13
N VAL A 29 4.27 -7.69 1.06
CA VAL A 29 2.89 -7.47 0.59
C VAL A 29 2.57 -8.39 -0.57
N HIS A 30 1.46 -9.11 -0.46
CA HIS A 30 0.98 -10.00 -1.51
C HIS A 30 -0.11 -9.31 -2.34
N ALA A 31 -0.13 -9.54 -3.65
CA ALA A 31 -1.29 -9.17 -4.48
C ALA A 31 -2.57 -9.78 -3.89
N GLY A 32 -3.63 -8.98 -3.83
CA GLY A 32 -4.88 -9.29 -3.14
C GLY A 32 -4.92 -8.90 -1.66
N SER A 33 -3.81 -8.42 -1.07
CA SER A 33 -3.80 -7.99 0.35
C SER A 33 -4.64 -6.74 0.54
N LEU A 34 -5.31 -6.64 1.71
CA LEU A 34 -5.96 -5.40 2.13
C LEU A 34 -4.92 -4.45 2.72
N ILE A 35 -4.88 -3.23 2.18
CA ILE A 35 -4.10 -2.10 2.71
C ILE A 35 -5.02 -0.89 2.91
N GLU A 36 -4.54 0.13 3.60
CA GLU A 36 -5.17 1.45 3.59
C GLU A 36 -4.28 2.44 2.85
N VAL A 37 -4.87 3.19 1.91
CA VAL A 37 -4.20 4.26 1.17
C VAL A 37 -4.72 5.61 1.65
N PHE A 38 -3.84 6.60 1.80
CA PHE A 38 -4.27 7.96 2.14
C PHE A 38 -4.57 8.76 0.87
N THR A 39 -5.80 9.21 0.73
CA THR A 39 -6.19 10.20 -0.27
C THR A 39 -6.56 11.51 0.43
N GLU A 40 -6.35 12.65 -0.23
CA GLU A 40 -6.76 13.94 0.34
C GLU A 40 -8.29 14.08 0.44
N SER A 41 -9.05 13.36 -0.39
CA SER A 41 -10.50 13.44 -0.47
C SER A 41 -11.22 12.64 0.61
N THR A 42 -10.75 11.43 0.92
CA THR A 42 -11.42 10.49 1.83
C THR A 42 -10.57 10.11 3.03
N GLY A 43 -9.29 10.50 3.05
CA GLY A 43 -8.34 10.09 4.07
C GLY A 43 -7.89 8.64 3.88
N TRP A 44 -7.63 7.95 5.00
CA TRP A 44 -7.26 6.53 4.97
C TRP A 44 -8.43 5.67 4.50
N THR A 45 -8.27 5.08 3.33
CA THR A 45 -9.32 4.32 2.64
C THR A 45 -8.84 2.89 2.40
N PRO A 46 -9.64 1.87 2.75
CA PRO A 46 -9.28 0.48 2.49
C PRO A 46 -9.24 0.23 0.98
N ALA A 47 -8.22 -0.49 0.54
CA ALA A 47 -8.04 -0.85 -0.86
C ALA A 47 -7.38 -2.23 -0.98
N ARG A 48 -7.69 -2.94 -2.07
CA ARG A 48 -6.97 -4.16 -2.44
C ARG A 48 -5.69 -3.78 -3.17
N TYR A 49 -4.57 -4.19 -2.61
CA TYR A 49 -3.27 -4.04 -3.25
C TYR A 49 -3.13 -5.05 -4.40
N GLU A 50 -2.77 -4.58 -5.58
CA GLU A 50 -2.52 -5.39 -6.77
C GLU A 50 -1.20 -4.98 -7.41
N TRP A 51 -0.44 -5.96 -7.89
CA TRP A 51 0.87 -5.72 -8.46
C TRP A 51 1.29 -6.82 -9.45
N SER A 52 2.15 -6.46 -10.40
CA SER A 52 2.75 -7.36 -11.39
C SER A 52 4.27 -7.24 -11.31
N PHE A 53 4.97 -8.36 -11.45
CA PHE A 53 6.45 -8.41 -11.48
C PHE A 53 7.09 -7.64 -12.66
N LEU A 54 6.30 -7.04 -13.55
CA LEU A 54 6.79 -6.18 -14.63
C LEU A 54 7.17 -4.81 -14.08
N GLU A 55 8.46 -4.47 -14.11
CA GLU A 55 9.00 -3.19 -13.60
C GLU A 55 8.34 -1.94 -14.20
N SER A 56 7.82 -2.04 -15.42
CA SER A 56 7.13 -0.92 -16.09
C SER A 56 5.69 -0.70 -15.62
N ARG A 57 5.15 -1.57 -14.74
CA ARG A 57 3.80 -1.44 -14.20
C ARG A 57 3.86 -1.07 -12.72
N PRO A 58 3.27 0.07 -12.31
CA PRO A 58 3.21 0.41 -10.90
C PRO A 58 2.37 -0.61 -10.13
N ALA A 59 2.58 -0.68 -8.82
CA ALA A 59 1.59 -1.28 -7.94
C ALA A 59 0.32 -0.42 -7.95
N THR A 60 -0.82 -1.03 -7.69
CA THR A 60 -2.13 -0.36 -7.72
C THR A 60 -2.94 -0.67 -6.47
N ALA A 61 -3.74 0.28 -6.06
CA ALA A 61 -4.72 0.14 -4.99
C ALA A 61 -6.12 0.24 -5.57
N TRP A 62 -6.91 -0.83 -5.42
CA TRP A 62 -8.28 -0.91 -5.87
C TRP A 62 -9.18 -0.54 -4.70
N ILE A 63 -9.64 0.71 -4.68
CA ILE A 63 -10.57 1.24 -3.65
C ILE A 63 -11.99 0.71 -3.93
N SER A 64 -12.36 0.68 -5.21
CA SER A 64 -13.56 0.04 -5.73
C SER A 64 -13.29 -0.52 -7.14
N ASP A 65 -14.27 -1.19 -7.75
CA ASP A 65 -14.15 -1.66 -9.14
C ASP A 65 -14.01 -0.51 -10.15
N GLU A 66 -14.42 0.71 -9.78
CA GLU A 66 -14.36 1.91 -10.63
C GLU A 66 -13.24 2.88 -10.23
N GLU A 67 -12.60 2.66 -9.07
CA GLU A 67 -11.58 3.54 -8.52
C GLU A 67 -10.29 2.76 -8.21
N ILE A 68 -9.33 2.90 -9.12
CA ILE A 68 -8.00 2.31 -9.03
C ILE A 68 -6.98 3.43 -9.04
N VAL A 69 -6.05 3.38 -8.10
CA VAL A 69 -4.99 4.38 -7.93
C VAL A 69 -3.63 3.71 -8.12
N ASP A 70 -2.76 4.33 -8.91
CA ASP A 70 -1.36 3.92 -8.99
C ASP A 70 -0.66 4.30 -7.68
N LEU A 71 0.00 3.32 -7.05
CA LEU A 71 0.75 3.52 -5.82
C LEU A 71 2.13 4.10 -6.17
N ASP A 72 2.22 5.42 -6.07
CA ASP A 72 3.51 6.12 -6.10
C ASP A 72 4.34 5.75 -4.85
N PRO A 73 5.69 5.62 -4.95
CA PRO A 73 6.54 5.38 -3.79
C PRO A 73 6.33 6.35 -2.62
N ASP A 74 5.96 7.59 -2.89
CA ASP A 74 5.70 8.62 -1.86
C ASP A 74 4.24 8.59 -1.34
N MET A 75 3.37 7.77 -1.94
CA MET A 75 1.98 7.65 -1.50
C MET A 75 1.91 7.01 -0.10
N PRO A 76 1.27 7.67 0.89
CA PRO A 76 1.14 7.09 2.22
C PRO A 76 0.23 5.87 2.18
N VAL A 77 0.77 4.72 2.58
CA VAL A 77 0.04 3.45 2.69
C VAL A 77 0.25 2.85 4.07
N ARG A 78 -0.63 1.99 4.55
CA ARG A 78 -0.43 1.25 5.80
C ARG A 78 -1.23 -0.03 5.85
N TRP A 79 -0.87 -0.92 6.77
CA TRP A 79 -1.71 -2.06 7.10
C TRP A 79 -3.02 -1.59 7.74
N PRO A 80 -4.17 -2.24 7.45
CA PRO A 80 -5.45 -1.91 8.06
C PRO A 80 -5.35 -1.99 9.58
N ARG A 81 -5.85 -0.97 10.27
CA ARG A 81 -5.93 -1.03 11.73
C ARG A 81 -6.98 -2.06 12.13
N PRO A 82 -6.72 -2.88 13.18
CA PRO A 82 -7.78 -3.70 13.75
C PRO A 82 -8.94 -2.80 14.16
N ALA A 83 -10.17 -3.22 13.87
CA ALA A 83 -11.35 -2.57 14.41
C ALA A 83 -11.23 -2.62 15.94
N ILE A 84 -11.21 -1.46 16.59
CA ILE A 84 -11.29 -1.40 18.04
C ILE A 84 -12.76 -1.73 18.36
N GLU A 85 -12.99 -2.90 18.94
CA GLU A 85 -14.29 -3.33 19.48
C GLU A 85 -14.69 -2.52 20.72
#